data_AF-A0A3R8RWE3-F1
#
_entry.id   AF-A0A3R8RWE3-F1
#
_cell.length_a   1.000
_cell.length_b   1.000
_cell.length_c   1.000
_cell.angle_alpha   90.00
_cell.angle_beta   90.00
_cell.angle_gamma   90.00
#
_symmetry.space_group_name_H-M   'P 1'
#
loop_
_entity.id
_entity.type
_entity.pdbx_description
1 polymer ?
#
loop_
_entity_poly.entity_id
_entity_poly.type
_entity_poly.pdbx_seq_one_letter_code
_entity_poly.pdbx_strand_id
1 'polypeptide(L)'
;MSEQTRAEPFPALSALYPSLGLVVRAGDLTLRPLSDEDLPEYAALIRRPIFEDPTSPQVFPWYRAEPETRVREALRFQWTLRSGISPERWTLAFGVWAGGRLIGAQDVSAQRFAERRTVTSGSWLTLDAHGNGYGRLMRQAMLVLAFDHLGALRAESAAVVGNAPSYGVSRACGYIDNGTEISTIPGSSEEQQRFLVTPELLRRPDVPVEVEGVTPALREMLGA
;
A
#
# COMPACT_ATOMS: atom_id res chain seq x y z
N MET A 1 -47.26 23.97 -10.96
CA MET A 1 -46.34 22.82 -10.97
C MET A 1 -44.96 23.37 -10.73
N SER A 2 -44.47 23.23 -9.51
CA SER A 2 -43.15 23.69 -9.09
C SER A 2 -42.07 22.82 -9.76
N GLU A 3 -41.27 23.41 -10.63
CA GLU A 3 -39.98 22.86 -11.02
C GLU A 3 -39.12 22.76 -9.75
N GLN A 4 -38.96 21.54 -9.24
CA GLN A 4 -37.91 21.24 -8.28
C GLN A 4 -36.59 21.42 -9.00
N THR A 5 -35.93 22.55 -8.73
CA THR A 5 -34.51 22.76 -9.02
C THR A 5 -33.74 21.58 -8.47
N ARG A 6 -33.30 20.68 -9.37
CA ARG A 6 -32.44 19.55 -9.02
C ARG A 6 -31.13 20.18 -8.53
N ALA A 7 -30.88 20.13 -7.22
CA ALA A 7 -29.63 20.64 -6.65
C ALA A 7 -28.46 20.05 -7.43
N GLU A 8 -27.51 20.90 -7.83
CA GLU A 8 -26.31 20.41 -8.49
C GLU A 8 -25.63 19.40 -7.56
N PRO A 9 -25.25 18.22 -8.07
CA PRO A 9 -24.62 17.21 -7.23
C PRO A 9 -23.31 17.79 -6.67
N PHE A 10 -23.10 17.63 -5.36
CA PHE A 10 -21.82 17.94 -4.73
C PHE A 10 -20.68 17.22 -5.47
N PRO A 11 -19.48 17.81 -5.54
CA PRO A 11 -18.34 17.16 -6.19
C PRO A 11 -18.02 15.83 -5.50
N ALA A 12 -17.54 14.86 -6.29
CA ALA A 12 -17.04 13.60 -5.75
C ALA A 12 -15.92 13.86 -4.74
N LEU A 13 -15.83 13.02 -3.70
CA LEU A 13 -14.81 13.20 -2.65
C LEU A 13 -13.39 13.14 -3.23
N SER A 14 -13.15 12.35 -4.28
CA SER A 14 -11.87 12.30 -4.99
C SER A 14 -11.51 13.59 -5.74
N ALA A 15 -12.47 14.47 -6.05
CA ALA A 15 -12.18 15.79 -6.58
C ALA A 15 -11.74 16.78 -5.49
N LEU A 16 -12.24 16.60 -4.26
CA LEU A 16 -11.89 17.41 -3.09
C LEU A 16 -10.63 16.91 -2.36
N TYR A 17 -10.40 15.60 -2.39
CA TYR A 17 -9.26 14.92 -1.79
C TYR A 17 -8.65 13.93 -2.80
N PRO A 18 -7.82 14.44 -3.75
CA PRO A 18 -7.30 13.71 -4.91
C PRO A 18 -6.71 12.32 -4.67
N SER A 19 -6.14 12.06 -3.49
CA SER A 19 -5.55 10.76 -3.18
C SER A 19 -6.57 9.63 -3.26
N LEU A 20 -7.85 9.89 -2.95
CA LEU A 20 -8.95 8.92 -3.02
C LEU A 20 -9.38 8.58 -4.46
N GLY A 21 -8.91 9.34 -5.45
CA GLY A 21 -9.16 9.07 -6.86
C GLY A 21 -8.18 8.09 -7.51
N LEU A 22 -7.14 7.67 -6.78
CA LEU A 22 -6.11 6.77 -7.30
C LEU A 22 -6.65 5.38 -7.57
N VAL A 23 -6.37 4.85 -8.75
CA VAL A 23 -6.57 3.43 -9.06
C VAL A 23 -5.40 2.92 -9.88
N VAL A 24 -4.84 1.78 -9.46
CA VAL A 24 -3.79 1.07 -10.19
C VAL A 24 -4.32 -0.32 -10.54
N ARG A 25 -4.28 -0.69 -11.82
CA ARG A 25 -4.74 -2.01 -12.31
C ARG A 25 -3.60 -2.75 -12.97
N ALA A 26 -3.51 -4.05 -12.73
CA ALA A 26 -2.54 -4.93 -13.38
C ALA A 26 -3.09 -6.37 -13.42
N GLY A 27 -3.47 -6.84 -14.61
CA GLY A 27 -4.19 -8.11 -14.75
C GLY A 27 -5.46 -8.13 -13.90
N ASP A 28 -5.62 -9.16 -13.06
CA ASP A 28 -6.78 -9.30 -12.16
C ASP A 28 -6.70 -8.42 -10.90
N LEU A 29 -5.58 -7.71 -10.68
CA LEU A 29 -5.40 -6.86 -9.51
C LEU A 29 -5.93 -5.44 -9.73
N THR A 30 -6.62 -4.94 -8.71
CA THR A 30 -6.94 -3.52 -8.54
C THR A 30 -6.43 -3.06 -7.19
N LEU A 31 -5.59 -2.03 -7.18
CA LEU A 31 -5.12 -1.32 -6.00
C LEU A 31 -5.79 0.05 -5.98
N ARG A 32 -6.52 0.37 -4.92
CA ARG A 32 -7.14 1.68 -4.73
C ARG A 32 -7.28 2.00 -3.25
N PRO A 33 -7.33 3.29 -2.85
CA PRO A 33 -7.65 3.65 -1.49
C PRO A 33 -8.98 3.02 -1.06
N LEU A 34 -9.03 2.54 0.18
CA LEU A 34 -10.29 2.13 0.79
C LEU A 34 -11.19 3.36 0.87
N SER A 35 -12.47 3.21 0.53
CA SER A 35 -13.55 4.15 0.88
C SER A 35 -14.10 3.79 2.27
N ASP A 36 -15.12 4.51 2.75
CA ASP A 36 -15.83 4.12 3.96
C ASP A 36 -16.77 2.92 3.72
N GLU A 37 -17.24 2.73 2.49
CA GLU A 37 -18.07 1.59 2.09
C GLU A 37 -17.29 0.27 2.06
N ASP A 38 -15.97 0.32 1.88
CA ASP A 38 -15.10 -0.86 1.93
C ASP A 38 -14.75 -1.28 3.36
N LEU A 39 -14.93 -0.42 4.36
CA LEU A 39 -14.48 -0.67 5.73
C LEU A 39 -15.14 -1.91 6.37
N PRO A 40 -16.42 -2.24 6.12
CA PRO A 40 -16.99 -3.51 6.54
C PRO A 40 -16.29 -4.74 5.92
N GLU A 41 -15.96 -4.72 4.63
CA GLU A 41 -15.21 -5.80 3.97
C GLU A 41 -13.79 -5.89 4.55
N TYR A 42 -13.11 -4.76 4.73
CA TYR A 42 -11.80 -4.69 5.36
C TYR A 42 -11.81 -5.20 6.80
N ALA A 43 -12.85 -4.91 7.58
CA ALA A 43 -13.01 -5.44 8.93
C ALA A 43 -13.17 -6.98 8.90
N ALA A 44 -13.92 -7.53 7.94
CA ALA A 44 -14.00 -8.98 7.76
C ALA A 44 -12.64 -9.58 7.35
N LEU A 45 -11.90 -8.88 6.48
CA LEU A 45 -10.56 -9.28 6.03
C LEU A 45 -9.55 -9.39 7.17
N ILE A 46 -9.51 -8.37 8.05
CA ILE A 46 -8.56 -8.30 9.19
C ILE A 46 -8.72 -9.45 10.18
N ARG A 47 -9.92 -10.08 10.22
CA ARG A 47 -10.19 -11.26 11.05
C ARG A 47 -9.68 -12.57 10.44
N ARG A 48 -9.35 -12.57 9.14
CA ARG A 48 -8.88 -13.76 8.44
C ARG A 48 -7.40 -14.03 8.75
N PRO A 49 -6.95 -15.30 8.63
CA PRO A 49 -5.53 -15.61 8.74
C PRO A 49 -4.69 -14.85 7.72
N ILE A 50 -3.63 -14.20 8.18
CA ILE A 50 -2.60 -13.56 7.34
C ILE A 50 -1.29 -14.36 7.37
N PHE A 51 -1.03 -15.04 8.49
CA PHE A 51 0.19 -15.81 8.74
C PHE A 51 -0.18 -17.23 9.17
N GLU A 52 0.59 -18.23 8.73
CA GLU A 52 0.46 -19.62 9.19
C GLU A 52 0.78 -19.75 10.69
N ASP A 53 1.89 -19.14 11.10
CA ASP A 53 2.29 -19.00 12.50
C ASP A 53 2.07 -17.56 12.97
N PRO A 54 1.02 -17.28 13.76
CA PRO A 54 0.74 -15.95 14.29
C PRO A 54 1.72 -15.50 15.38
N THR A 55 2.59 -16.39 15.87
CA THR A 55 3.60 -16.10 16.90
C THR A 55 4.97 -15.77 16.32
N SER A 56 5.18 -16.00 15.02
CA SER A 56 6.44 -15.74 14.33
C SER A 56 6.92 -14.29 14.49
N PRO A 57 8.25 -14.04 14.55
CA PRO A 57 8.80 -12.69 14.61
C PRO A 57 8.48 -11.85 13.36
N GLN A 58 8.09 -12.48 12.26
CA GLN A 58 7.73 -11.82 11.00
C GLN A 58 6.33 -11.19 11.03
N VAL A 59 5.52 -11.53 12.04
CA VAL A 59 4.16 -11.06 12.22
C VAL A 59 4.17 -9.60 12.68
N PHE A 60 3.34 -8.77 12.05
CA PHE A 60 3.21 -7.38 12.45
C PHE A 60 2.75 -7.27 13.91
N PRO A 61 3.30 -6.35 14.73
CA PRO A 61 2.87 -6.20 16.12
C PRO A 61 1.37 -5.98 16.29
N TRP A 62 0.73 -5.25 15.36
CA TRP A 62 -0.73 -5.03 15.37
C TRP A 62 -1.54 -6.32 15.20
N TYR A 63 -1.01 -7.32 14.50
CA TYR A 63 -1.70 -8.59 14.27
C TYR A 63 -1.74 -9.46 15.54
N ARG A 64 -0.94 -9.17 16.56
CA ARG A 64 -0.99 -9.90 17.84
C ARG A 64 -2.17 -9.48 18.73
N ALA A 65 -2.82 -8.36 18.42
CA ALA A 65 -4.00 -7.93 19.16
C ALA A 65 -5.19 -8.88 18.94
N GLU A 66 -6.04 -9.01 19.95
CA GLU A 66 -7.32 -9.73 19.87
C GLU A 66 -8.17 -9.23 18.69
N PRO A 67 -8.92 -10.10 17.99
CA PRO A 67 -9.54 -9.79 16.70
C PRO A 67 -10.37 -8.50 16.67
N GLU A 68 -11.22 -8.27 17.67
CA GLU A 68 -12.09 -7.08 17.70
C GLU A 68 -11.32 -5.79 18.03
N THR A 69 -10.27 -5.89 18.85
CA THR A 69 -9.36 -4.76 19.07
C THR A 69 -8.60 -4.47 17.78
N ARG A 70 -8.04 -5.50 17.13
CA ARG A 70 -7.32 -5.37 15.86
C ARG A 70 -8.15 -4.67 14.78
N VAL A 71 -9.44 -4.98 14.68
CA VAL A 71 -10.36 -4.33 13.74
C VAL A 71 -10.52 -2.85 14.05
N ARG A 72 -10.84 -2.47 15.30
CA ARG A 72 -10.98 -1.06 15.68
C ARG A 72 -9.70 -0.26 15.44
N GLU A 73 -8.56 -0.84 15.80
CA GLU A 73 -7.25 -0.23 15.61
C GLU A 73 -6.90 -0.09 14.12
N ALA A 74 -7.22 -1.09 13.30
CA ALA A 74 -7.00 -1.06 11.85
C ALA A 74 -7.86 0.01 11.15
N LEU A 75 -9.12 0.18 11.54
CA LEU A 75 -9.98 1.26 11.02
C LEU A 75 -9.42 2.64 11.41
N ARG A 76 -9.04 2.82 12.68
CA ARG A 76 -8.40 4.07 13.14
C ARG A 76 -7.11 4.37 12.41
N PHE A 77 -6.31 3.33 12.15
CA PHE A 77 -5.07 3.45 11.38
C PHE A 77 -5.35 3.92 9.95
N GLN A 78 -6.32 3.33 9.24
CA GLN A 78 -6.70 3.76 7.90
C GLN A 78 -7.13 5.23 7.87
N TRP A 79 -7.94 5.70 8.82
CA TRP A 79 -8.30 7.13 8.90
C TRP A 79 -7.08 8.03 9.17
N THR A 80 -6.15 7.60 10.02
CA THR A 80 -4.92 8.34 10.32
C THR A 80 -4.04 8.48 9.09
N LEU A 81 -3.90 7.42 8.29
CA LEU A 81 -3.16 7.46 7.03
C LEU A 81 -3.81 8.43 6.04
N ARG A 82 -5.14 8.33 5.88
CA ARG A 82 -5.91 9.21 4.99
C ARG A 82 -5.76 10.68 5.39
N SER A 83 -5.90 11.01 6.67
CA SER A 83 -5.83 12.40 7.14
C SER A 83 -4.41 12.97 7.19
N GLY A 84 -3.40 12.10 7.22
CA GLY A 84 -2.00 12.46 7.46
C GLY A 84 -1.18 12.75 6.20
N ILE A 85 -1.81 12.89 5.02
CA ILE A 85 -1.11 13.21 3.77
C ILE A 85 -0.71 14.69 3.76
N SER A 86 0.58 14.95 3.67
CA SER A 86 1.17 16.25 3.37
C SER A 86 2.45 16.11 2.52
N PRO A 87 2.97 17.18 1.91
CA PRO A 87 4.23 17.13 1.15
C PRO A 87 5.44 16.64 1.97
N GLU A 88 5.44 16.92 3.28
CA GLU A 88 6.53 16.52 4.20
C GLU A 88 6.47 15.02 4.55
N ARG A 89 5.28 14.42 4.53
CA ARG A 89 5.06 13.02 4.87
C ARG A 89 3.70 12.58 4.33
N TRP A 90 3.68 11.43 3.66
CA TRP A 90 2.43 10.82 3.25
C TRP A 90 2.51 9.29 3.23
N THR A 91 1.35 8.65 3.24
CA THR A 91 1.20 7.23 2.95
C THR A 91 -0.07 7.06 2.13
N LEU A 92 0.09 6.53 0.91
CA LEU A 92 -1.04 6.10 0.09
C LEU A 92 -1.31 4.64 0.46
N ALA A 93 -2.43 4.42 1.15
CA ALA A 93 -2.83 3.10 1.64
C ALA A 93 -3.82 2.47 0.65
N PHE A 94 -3.40 1.44 -0.07
CA PHE A 94 -4.24 0.75 -1.03
C PHE A 94 -4.80 -0.54 -0.42
N GLY A 95 -6.12 -0.73 -0.53
CA GLY A 95 -6.66 -2.08 -0.53
C GLY A 95 -6.26 -2.80 -1.83
N VAL A 96 -6.07 -4.10 -1.76
CA VAL A 96 -5.72 -4.95 -2.91
C VAL A 96 -6.90 -5.88 -3.18
N TRP A 97 -7.56 -5.70 -4.33
CA TRP A 97 -8.62 -6.58 -4.80
C TRP A 97 -8.10 -7.50 -5.91
N ALA A 98 -8.52 -8.76 -5.87
CA ALA A 98 -8.33 -9.75 -6.95
C ALA A 98 -9.67 -10.42 -7.25
N GLY A 99 -10.09 -10.41 -8.52
CA GLY A 99 -11.39 -10.97 -8.91
C GLY A 99 -12.58 -10.34 -8.16
N GLY A 100 -12.49 -9.05 -7.85
CA GLY A 100 -13.53 -8.30 -7.12
C GLY A 100 -13.57 -8.51 -5.61
N ARG A 101 -12.69 -9.35 -5.03
CA ARG A 101 -12.60 -9.60 -3.58
C ARG A 101 -11.40 -8.90 -2.98
N LEU A 102 -11.57 -8.22 -1.86
CA LEU A 102 -10.45 -7.66 -1.10
C LEU A 102 -9.60 -8.80 -0.51
N ILE A 103 -8.29 -8.79 -0.76
CA ILE A 103 -7.35 -9.85 -0.35
C ILE A 103 -6.18 -9.35 0.50
N GLY A 104 -6.00 -8.04 0.65
CA GLY A 104 -4.95 -7.48 1.49
C GLY A 104 -4.76 -5.99 1.30
N ALA A 105 -3.56 -5.52 1.62
CA ALA A 105 -3.17 -4.12 1.50
C ALA A 105 -1.75 -3.95 0.97
N GLN A 106 -1.54 -2.87 0.24
CA GLN A 106 -0.24 -2.41 -0.25
C GLN A 106 -0.15 -0.91 0.04
N ASP A 107 0.81 -0.51 0.85
CA ASP A 107 1.07 0.87 1.18
C ASP A 107 2.32 1.35 0.45
N VAL A 108 2.32 2.62 0.05
CA VAL A 108 3.51 3.34 -0.37
C VAL A 108 3.61 4.63 0.42
N SER A 109 4.77 4.89 0.99
CA SER A 109 5.01 6.00 1.91
C SER A 109 6.21 6.80 1.47
N ALA A 110 6.21 8.10 1.78
CA ALA A 110 7.40 8.93 1.64
C ALA A 110 7.47 9.96 2.75
N GLN A 111 8.67 10.49 2.95
CA GLN A 111 8.95 11.65 3.79
C GLN A 111 9.80 12.61 2.97
N ARG A 112 9.47 13.90 2.93
CA ARG A 112 10.20 14.92 2.16
C ARG A 112 10.44 14.44 0.72
N PHE A 113 9.34 14.09 0.04
CA PHE A 113 9.41 13.37 -1.24
C PHE A 113 10.05 14.22 -2.34
N ALA A 114 9.78 15.53 -2.34
CA ALA A 114 10.36 16.49 -3.29
C ALA A 114 11.89 16.43 -3.30
N GLU A 115 12.51 16.29 -2.12
CA GLU A 115 13.96 16.24 -1.93
C GLU A 115 14.52 14.83 -2.06
N ARG A 116 13.87 13.84 -1.42
CA ARG A 116 14.43 12.48 -1.32
C ARG A 116 14.17 11.64 -2.56
N ARG A 117 13.08 11.91 -3.29
CA ARG A 117 12.58 11.09 -4.40
C ARG A 117 12.58 9.59 -4.08
N THR A 118 12.34 9.26 -2.80
CA THR A 118 12.45 7.91 -2.27
C THR A 118 11.13 7.53 -1.61
N VAL A 119 10.61 6.36 -1.98
CA VAL A 119 9.44 5.77 -1.33
C VAL A 119 9.84 4.54 -0.50
N THR A 120 9.06 4.25 0.54
CA THR A 120 9.07 2.95 1.22
C THR A 120 7.75 2.24 0.99
N SER A 121 7.68 0.95 1.30
CA SER A 121 6.44 0.17 1.17
C SER A 121 6.22 -0.78 2.33
N GLY A 122 4.95 -0.99 2.65
CA GLY A 122 4.47 -2.04 3.55
C GLY A 122 3.35 -2.80 2.86
N SER A 123 3.21 -4.10 3.12
CA SER A 123 2.15 -4.88 2.47
C SER A 123 1.85 -6.17 3.19
N TRP A 124 0.63 -6.67 3.01
CA TRP A 124 0.21 -7.97 3.47
C TRP A 124 -0.95 -8.50 2.63
N LEU A 125 -1.10 -9.82 2.58
CA LEU A 125 -2.19 -10.52 1.93
C LEU A 125 -2.75 -11.57 2.91
N THR A 126 -4.03 -11.90 2.81
CA THR A 126 -4.57 -13.05 3.54
C THR A 126 -3.90 -14.33 3.08
N LEU A 127 -3.81 -15.30 3.99
CA LEU A 127 -3.07 -16.54 3.78
C LEU A 127 -3.54 -17.32 2.54
N ASP A 128 -4.85 -17.34 2.27
CA ASP A 128 -5.43 -17.99 1.08
C ASP A 128 -5.08 -17.29 -0.25
N ALA A 129 -4.58 -16.05 -0.19
CA ALA A 129 -4.10 -15.33 -1.37
C ALA A 129 -2.60 -15.53 -1.62
N HIS A 130 -1.86 -16.15 -0.68
CA HIS A 130 -0.43 -16.43 -0.85
C HIS A 130 -0.19 -17.48 -1.94
N GLY A 131 1.03 -17.53 -2.50
CA GLY A 131 1.41 -18.50 -3.54
C GLY A 131 0.83 -18.24 -4.94
N ASN A 132 -0.14 -17.33 -5.09
CA ASN A 132 -0.79 -17.03 -6.38
C ASN A 132 -0.10 -15.93 -7.21
N GLY A 133 1.10 -15.49 -6.82
CA GLY A 133 1.84 -14.42 -7.51
C GLY A 133 1.36 -12.99 -7.23
N TYR A 134 0.25 -12.80 -6.50
CA TYR A 134 -0.30 -11.47 -6.19
C TYR A 134 0.67 -10.56 -5.44
N GLY A 135 1.46 -11.10 -4.50
CA GLY A 135 2.42 -10.29 -3.74
C GLY A 135 3.49 -9.64 -4.63
N ARG A 136 3.93 -10.35 -5.68
CA ARG A 136 4.84 -9.81 -6.70
C ARG A 136 4.14 -8.76 -7.56
N LEU A 137 2.96 -9.10 -8.09
CA LEU A 137 2.25 -8.24 -9.03
C LEU A 137 1.80 -6.92 -8.39
N MET A 138 1.27 -6.94 -7.16
CA MET A 138 0.88 -5.72 -6.44
C MET A 138 2.08 -4.81 -6.17
N ARG A 139 3.26 -5.38 -5.87
CA ARG A 139 4.48 -4.61 -5.62
C ARG A 139 5.01 -3.98 -6.91
N GLN A 140 5.02 -4.74 -8.00
CA GLN A 140 5.39 -4.24 -9.32
C GLN A 140 4.47 -3.10 -9.77
N ALA A 141 3.15 -3.25 -9.61
CA ALA A 141 2.18 -2.22 -9.94
C ALA A 141 2.36 -0.93 -9.11
N MET A 142 2.60 -1.08 -7.79
CA MET A 142 2.94 0.05 -6.93
C MET A 142 4.24 0.75 -7.35
N LEU A 143 5.27 -0.01 -7.76
CA LEU A 143 6.53 0.56 -8.24
C LEU A 143 6.37 1.32 -9.56
N VAL A 144 5.48 0.86 -10.46
CA VAL A 144 5.12 1.62 -11.67
C VAL A 144 4.47 2.95 -11.29
N LEU A 145 3.50 2.95 -10.37
CA LEU A 145 2.95 4.22 -9.84
C LEU A 145 4.07 5.11 -9.28
N ALA A 146 4.97 4.58 -8.45
CA ALA A 146 6.02 5.36 -7.81
C ALA A 146 7.01 5.97 -8.82
N PHE A 147 7.54 5.17 -9.73
CA PHE A 147 8.59 5.61 -10.66
C PHE A 147 8.02 6.38 -11.85
N ASP A 148 7.05 5.80 -12.55
CA ASP A 148 6.61 6.33 -13.84
C ASP A 148 5.63 7.49 -13.66
N HIS A 149 4.83 7.46 -12.59
CA HIS A 149 3.80 8.47 -12.36
C HIS A 149 4.22 9.48 -11.29
N LEU A 150 4.76 9.06 -10.13
CA LEU A 150 5.13 10.01 -9.08
C LEU A 150 6.56 10.57 -9.21
N GLY A 151 7.39 10.01 -10.10
CA GLY A 151 8.76 10.50 -10.31
C GLY A 151 9.71 10.16 -9.15
N ALA A 152 9.45 9.05 -8.45
CA ALA A 152 10.43 8.50 -7.52
C ALA A 152 11.67 8.01 -8.28
N LEU A 153 12.83 8.08 -7.65
CA LEU A 153 14.11 7.59 -8.18
C LEU A 153 14.64 6.39 -7.39
N ARG A 154 13.99 6.07 -6.27
CA ARG A 154 14.36 4.98 -5.37
C ARG A 154 13.15 4.47 -4.62
N ALA A 155 13.04 3.15 -4.49
CA ALA A 155 12.09 2.53 -3.58
C ALA A 155 12.84 1.61 -2.61
N GLU A 156 12.52 1.71 -1.33
CA GLU A 156 13.10 0.91 -0.26
C GLU A 156 12.05 -0.01 0.38
N SER A 157 12.50 -1.12 0.90
CA SER A 157 11.68 -2.02 1.72
C SER A 157 12.57 -2.70 2.75
N ALA A 158 11.95 -3.22 3.80
CA ALA A 158 12.63 -3.99 4.82
C ALA A 158 11.74 -5.16 5.26
N ALA A 159 12.37 -6.27 5.64
CA ALA A 159 11.67 -7.42 6.18
C ALA A 159 12.55 -8.12 7.22
N VAL A 160 11.92 -8.64 8.27
CA VAL A 160 12.58 -9.38 9.36
C VAL A 160 13.52 -10.44 8.79
N VAL A 161 14.70 -10.57 9.39
CA VAL A 161 15.70 -11.58 9.02
C VAL A 161 15.05 -12.97 9.00
N GLY A 162 15.13 -13.66 7.86
CA GLY A 162 14.52 -14.98 7.66
C GLY A 162 13.14 -15.00 7.00
N ASN A 163 12.55 -13.84 6.66
CA ASN A 163 11.30 -13.77 5.89
C ASN A 163 11.53 -14.07 4.40
N ALA A 164 11.71 -15.36 4.08
CA ALA A 164 11.97 -15.83 2.73
C ALA A 164 10.88 -15.44 1.70
N PRO A 165 9.56 -15.48 2.01
CA PRO A 165 8.53 -15.01 1.08
C PRO A 165 8.68 -13.54 0.68
N SER A 166 8.93 -12.64 1.64
CA SER A 166 9.13 -11.21 1.36
C SER A 166 10.39 -10.97 0.53
N TYR A 167 11.46 -11.73 0.79
CA TYR A 167 12.70 -11.63 0.00
C TYR A 167 12.48 -12.07 -1.44
N GLY A 168 11.70 -13.15 -1.63
CA GLY A 168 11.30 -13.61 -2.94
C GLY A 168 10.57 -12.53 -3.74
N VAL A 169 9.59 -11.87 -3.11
CA VAL A 169 8.86 -10.74 -3.74
C VAL A 169 9.81 -9.60 -4.09
N SER A 170 10.65 -9.14 -3.15
CA SER A 170 11.60 -8.04 -3.39
C SER A 170 12.54 -8.37 -4.55
N ARG A 171 13.22 -9.52 -4.51
CA ARG A 171 14.15 -9.93 -5.58
C ARG A 171 13.46 -10.12 -6.92
N ALA A 172 12.23 -10.63 -6.93
CA ALA A 172 11.44 -10.78 -8.15
C ALA A 172 11.04 -9.42 -8.77
N CYS A 173 10.94 -8.36 -7.99
CA CYS A 173 10.69 -6.99 -8.47
C CYS A 173 11.99 -6.25 -8.86
N GLY A 174 13.16 -6.87 -8.70
CA GLY A 174 14.45 -6.27 -9.04
C GLY A 174 15.15 -5.54 -7.90
N TYR A 175 14.66 -5.67 -6.66
CA TYR A 175 15.37 -5.13 -5.51
C TYR A 175 16.71 -5.86 -5.30
N ILE A 176 17.71 -5.08 -4.88
CA ILE A 176 19.00 -5.55 -4.38
C ILE A 176 19.11 -5.32 -2.88
N ASP A 177 20.02 -6.03 -2.22
CA ASP A 177 20.27 -5.91 -0.79
C ASP A 177 20.84 -4.52 -0.46
N ASN A 178 20.42 -3.93 0.66
CA ASN A 178 20.77 -2.58 1.09
C ASN A 178 21.17 -2.51 2.58
N GLY A 179 21.89 -3.53 3.05
CA GLY A 179 22.29 -3.67 4.45
C GLY A 179 21.17 -4.14 5.38
N THR A 180 21.36 -3.99 6.69
CA THR A 180 20.39 -4.37 7.72
C THR A 180 20.06 -3.18 8.64
N GLU A 181 18.94 -3.27 9.36
CA GLU A 181 18.58 -2.34 10.44
C GLU A 181 17.80 -3.05 11.54
N ILE A 182 17.78 -2.46 12.74
CA ILE A 182 16.81 -2.87 13.77
C ILE A 182 15.46 -2.23 13.46
N SER A 183 14.39 -3.01 13.60
CA SER A 183 13.02 -2.58 13.34
C SER A 183 12.71 -1.20 13.93
N THR A 184 12.18 -0.31 13.08
CA THR A 184 11.74 1.04 13.49
C THR A 184 10.35 1.04 14.13
N ILE A 185 9.65 -0.10 14.12
CA ILE A 185 8.32 -0.25 14.73
C ILE A 185 8.47 -0.30 16.27
N PRO A 186 7.82 0.59 17.04
CA PRO A 186 7.85 0.55 18.49
C PRO A 186 7.44 -0.82 19.05
N GLY A 187 8.22 -1.35 19.99
CA GLY A 187 7.97 -2.65 20.61
C GLY A 187 8.53 -3.86 19.83
N SER A 188 9.24 -3.64 18.72
CA SER A 188 9.98 -4.66 18.00
C SER A 188 11.48 -4.41 18.09
N SER A 189 12.26 -5.46 18.39
CA SER A 189 13.72 -5.46 18.38
C SER A 189 14.30 -6.33 17.27
N GLU A 190 13.46 -6.78 16.33
CA GLU A 190 13.86 -7.69 15.26
C GLU A 190 14.83 -7.00 14.29
N GLU A 191 15.89 -7.71 13.89
CA GLU A 191 16.74 -7.28 12.77
C GLU A 191 15.99 -7.47 11.45
N GLN A 192 16.16 -6.52 10.53
CA GLN A 192 15.52 -6.49 9.22
C GLN A 192 16.58 -6.42 8.12
N GLN A 193 16.43 -7.25 7.09
CA GLN A 193 17.12 -7.10 5.83
C GLN A 193 16.49 -5.93 5.07
N ARG A 194 17.30 -4.97 4.64
CA ARG A 194 16.87 -3.86 3.78
C ARG A 194 17.09 -4.18 2.32
N PHE A 195 16.22 -3.63 1.50
CA PHE A 195 16.21 -3.76 0.05
C PHE A 195 16.07 -2.39 -0.60
N LEU A 196 16.68 -2.21 -1.77
CA LEU A 196 16.47 -1.03 -2.61
C LEU A 196 16.23 -1.44 -4.07
N VAL A 197 15.41 -0.69 -4.79
CA VAL A 197 15.25 -0.78 -6.25
C VAL A 197 15.18 0.62 -6.84
N THR A 198 15.70 0.79 -8.05
CA THR A 198 15.65 2.03 -8.84
C THR A 198 14.83 1.79 -10.12
N PRO A 199 14.44 2.84 -10.86
CA PRO A 199 13.72 2.68 -12.13
C PRO A 199 14.41 1.74 -13.12
N GLU A 200 15.75 1.76 -13.16
CA GLU A 200 16.56 0.95 -14.08
C GLU A 200 16.60 -0.53 -13.68
N LEU A 201 16.48 -0.82 -12.39
CA LEU A 201 16.51 -2.18 -11.85
C LEU A 201 15.11 -2.81 -11.77
N LEU A 202 14.05 -2.02 -11.88
CA LEU A 202 12.68 -2.51 -11.78
C LEU A 202 12.43 -3.62 -12.81
N ARG A 203 12.11 -4.80 -12.31
CA ARG A 203 11.52 -5.88 -13.12
C ARG A 203 10.03 -5.61 -13.24
N ARG A 204 9.61 -5.12 -14.39
CA ARG A 204 8.20 -4.82 -14.70
C ARG A 204 7.34 -6.09 -14.76
N PRO A 205 6.03 -5.99 -14.52
CA PRO A 205 5.13 -7.13 -14.68
C PRO A 205 4.95 -7.46 -16.17
N ASP A 206 4.60 -8.72 -16.47
CA ASP A 206 4.33 -9.17 -17.84
C ASP A 206 2.97 -8.69 -18.38
N VAL A 207 2.15 -8.09 -17.51
CA VAL A 207 0.87 -7.47 -17.85
C VAL A 207 0.99 -5.95 -17.79
N PRO A 208 0.24 -5.19 -18.61
CA PRO A 208 0.19 -3.74 -18.51
C PRO A 208 -0.23 -3.28 -17.11
N VAL A 209 0.31 -2.13 -16.69
CA VAL A 209 -0.13 -1.44 -15.48
C VAL A 209 -0.80 -0.15 -15.89
N GLU A 210 -2.07 -0.01 -15.54
CA GLU A 210 -2.86 1.19 -15.77
C GLU A 210 -2.95 1.99 -14.47
N VAL A 211 -2.72 3.29 -14.55
CA VAL A 211 -2.74 4.19 -13.39
C VAL A 211 -3.66 5.38 -13.70
N GLU A 212 -4.66 5.55 -12.85
CA GLU A 212 -5.64 6.63 -12.90
C GLU A 212 -5.55 7.50 -11.64
N GLY A 213 -6.05 8.73 -11.72
CA GLY A 213 -6.17 9.63 -10.56
C GLY A 213 -4.89 10.40 -10.20
N VAL A 214 -3.82 10.30 -10.99
CA VAL A 214 -2.60 11.11 -10.80
C VAL A 214 -2.79 12.51 -11.39
N THR A 215 -3.51 13.36 -10.65
CA THR A 215 -3.81 14.74 -11.05
C THR A 215 -2.70 15.71 -10.61
N PRO A 216 -2.62 16.93 -11.19
CA PRO A 216 -1.72 17.97 -10.68
C PRO A 216 -1.93 18.29 -9.20
N ALA A 217 -3.19 18.34 -8.74
CA ALA A 217 -3.52 18.57 -7.33
C ALA A 217 -3.01 17.44 -6.42
N LEU A 218 -3.08 16.17 -6.88
CA LEU A 218 -2.47 15.07 -6.13
C LEU A 218 -0.95 15.22 -6.05
N ARG A 219 -0.28 15.55 -7.16
CA ARG A 219 1.17 15.76 -7.16
C ARG A 219 1.60 16.83 -6.17
N GLU A 220 0.87 17.94 -6.13
CA GLU A 220 1.09 19.01 -5.16
C GLU A 220 0.93 18.51 -3.71
N MET A 221 -0.14 17.78 -3.40
CA MET A 221 -0.37 17.19 -2.06
C MET A 221 0.76 16.25 -1.61
N LEU A 222 1.44 15.59 -2.56
CA LEU A 222 2.50 14.62 -2.29
C LEU A 222 3.92 15.20 -2.39
N GLY A 223 4.06 16.46 -2.85
CA GLY A 223 5.36 17.05 -3.17
C GLY A 223 6.08 16.31 -4.32
N ALA A 224 5.32 15.81 -5.31
CA ALA A 224 5.81 15.00 -6.43
C ALA A 224 6.12 15.82 -7.69
#